data_AF-A0A7W0YWK4-F1
#
_entry.id   AF-A0A7W0YWK4-F1
#
_cell.length_a   1.000
_cell.length_b   1.000
_cell.length_c   1.000
_cell.angle_alpha   90.00
_cell.angle_beta   90.00
_cell.angle_gamma   90.00
#
_symmetry.space_group_name_H-M   'P 1'
#
loop_
_entity.id
_entity.type
_entity.pdbx_description
1 polymer ?
#
loop_
_entity_poly.entity_id
_entity_poly.type
_entity_poly.pdbx_seq_one_letter_code
_entity_poly.pdbx_strand_id
1 'polypeptide(L)' 'MRQTGPRRRASLVVPAAPASKLAKGAVLVADEVVLDLEDAVVPAAKDDARSAIAAALGGEWAAPA' A
#
# COMPACT_ATOMS: atom_id res chain seq x y z
N MET A 1 -0.71 -17.66 18.18
CA MET A 1 -1.76 -17.70 17.14
C MET A 1 -1.08 -17.92 15.80
N ARG A 2 -1.34 -19.01 15.08
CA ARG A 2 -0.86 -19.15 13.69
C ARG A 2 -1.84 -18.41 12.79
N GLN A 3 -1.41 -17.35 12.12
CA GLN A 3 -2.20 -16.78 11.03
C GLN A 3 -2.21 -17.77 9.86
N THR A 4 -3.39 -18.22 9.46
CA THR A 4 -3.63 -19.08 8.29
C THR A 4 -3.86 -18.25 7.02
N GLY A 5 -3.09 -17.17 6.85
CA GLY A 5 -3.17 -16.28 5.68
C GLY A 5 -2.30 -16.75 4.52
N PRO A 6 -2.47 -16.16 3.31
CA PRO A 6 -1.59 -16.42 2.17
C PRO A 6 -0.12 -16.21 2.54
N ARG A 7 0.76 -17.00 1.94
CA ARG A 7 2.19 -17.00 2.26
C ARG A 7 2.81 -15.68 1.80
N ARG A 8 3.25 -14.84 2.74
CA ARG A 8 3.98 -13.58 2.48
C ARG A 8 5.44 -13.87 2.11
N ARG A 9 5.70 -14.17 0.84
CA ARG A 9 7.09 -14.40 0.37
C ARG A 9 7.84 -13.08 0.23
N ALA A 10 7.12 -12.03 -0.15
CA ALA A 10 7.61 -10.67 -0.23
C ALA A 10 6.52 -9.68 0.17
N SER A 11 6.92 -8.56 0.76
CA SER A 11 6.04 -7.44 1.11
C SER A 11 6.45 -6.21 0.29
N LEU A 12 5.53 -5.70 -0.52
CA LEU A 12 5.76 -4.51 -1.33
C LEU A 12 5.42 -3.27 -0.49
N VAL A 13 6.44 -2.53 -0.08
CA VAL A 13 6.25 -1.26 0.63
C VAL A 13 6.02 -0.15 -0.39
N VAL A 14 4.84 0.47 -0.35
CA VAL A 14 4.41 1.53 -1.26
C VAL A 14 4.30 2.83 -0.47
N PRO A 15 5.13 3.84 -0.77
CA PRO A 15 4.98 5.17 -0.18
C PRO A 15 3.61 5.75 -0.52
N ALA A 16 2.92 6.30 0.48
CA ALA A 16 1.61 6.91 0.27
C ALA A 16 1.64 8.27 -0.43
N ALA A 17 2.84 8.77 -0.74
CA ALA A 17 3.06 9.96 -1.55
C ALA A 17 4.28 9.79 -2.51
N PRO A 18 4.23 10.38 -3.71
CA PRO A 18 3.06 11.01 -4.35
C PRO A 18 2.01 9.96 -4.75
N ALA A 19 0.77 10.39 -5.01
CA ALA A 19 -0.37 9.51 -5.33
C ALA A 19 -0.12 8.51 -6.48
N SER A 20 0.79 8.85 -7.41
CA SER A 20 1.20 7.94 -8.49
C SER A 20 1.85 6.65 -7.98
N LYS A 21 2.49 6.65 -6.81
CA LYS A 21 3.05 5.44 -6.20
C LYS A 21 1.96 4.52 -5.66
N LEU A 22 0.92 5.06 -5.01
CA LEU A 22 -0.26 4.30 -4.59
C LEU A 22 -0.96 3.66 -5.79
N ALA A 23 -1.21 4.43 -6.86
CA ALA A 23 -1.84 3.94 -8.08
C ALA A 23 -1.02 2.80 -8.73
N LYS A 24 0.31 2.91 -8.76
CA LYS A 24 1.18 1.84 -9.23
C LYS A 24 1.16 0.63 -8.30
N GLY A 25 1.15 0.85 -6.98
CA GLY A 25 1.06 -0.21 -5.98
C GLY A 25 -0.18 -1.08 -6.15
N ALA A 26 -1.33 -0.47 -6.45
CA ALA A 26 -2.61 -1.16 -6.62
C ALA A 26 -2.61 -2.20 -7.75
N VAL A 27 -1.80 -2.00 -8.80
CA VAL A 27 -1.77 -2.88 -9.99
C VAL A 27 -0.60 -3.87 -10.01
N LEU A 28 0.33 -3.77 -9.06
CA LEU A 28 1.45 -4.70 -8.96
C LEU A 28 1.04 -5.93 -8.14
N VAL A 29 1.28 -7.12 -8.69
CA VAL A 29 1.00 -8.38 -7.99
C VAL A 29 2.03 -8.58 -6.87
N ALA A 30 1.56 -8.63 -5.62
CA ALA A 30 2.36 -8.92 -4.43
C ALA A 30 1.56 -9.77 -3.44
N ASP A 31 2.26 -10.58 -2.63
CA ASP A 31 1.59 -11.37 -1.58
C ASP A 31 1.07 -10.49 -0.43
N GLU A 32 1.73 -9.36 -0.20
CA GLU A 32 1.36 -8.33 0.76
C GLU A 32 1.80 -6.96 0.22
N VAL A 33 0.97 -5.95 0.45
CA VAL A 33 1.30 -4.55 0.19
C VAL A 33 1.21 -3.78 1.50
N VAL A 34 2.24 -3.00 1.81
CA VAL A 34 2.29 -2.10 2.97
C VAL A 34 2.24 -0.67 2.46
N LEU A 35 1.16 0.05 2.78
CA LEU A 35 1.03 1.47 2.46
C LEU A 35 1.71 2.29 3.54
N ASP A 36 2.84 2.89 3.19
CA ASP A 36 3.72 3.55 4.15
C ASP A 36 3.37 5.03 4.33
N LEU A 37 3.06 5.41 5.58
CA LEU A 37 2.81 6.78 6.05
C LEU A 37 3.96 7.30 6.95
N GLU A 38 4.96 6.48 7.20
CA GLU A 38 6.06 6.78 8.11
C GLU A 38 7.19 7.49 7.35
N ASP A 39 8.28 6.78 7.08
CA ASP A 39 9.55 7.37 6.64
C ASP A 39 9.57 7.66 5.15
N ALA A 40 8.74 6.96 4.35
CA ALA A 40 8.65 7.24 2.92
C ALA A 40 7.79 8.47 2.58
N VAL A 41 7.20 9.14 3.58
CA VAL A 41 6.33 10.31 3.40
C VAL A 41 6.85 11.50 4.20
N VAL A 42 7.16 12.58 3.50
CA VAL A 42 7.58 13.84 4.14
C VAL A 42 6.46 14.39 5.04
N PRO A 43 6.79 15.05 6.18
CA PRO A 43 5.78 15.51 7.14
C PRO A 43 4.65 16.34 6.52
N ALA A 44 4.97 17.24 5.58
CA ALA A 44 4.02 18.12 4.93
C ALA A 44 2.98 17.38 4.05
N ALA A 45 3.22 16.12 3.68
CA ALA A 45 2.34 15.34 2.82
C ALA A 45 1.51 14.31 3.59
N LYS A 46 1.64 14.19 4.92
CA LYS A 46 1.03 13.08 5.68
C LYS A 46 -0.51 13.12 5.70
N ASP A 47 -1.10 14.30 5.73
CA ASP A 47 -2.57 14.44 5.73
C ASP A 47 -3.19 14.11 4.37
N ASP A 48 -2.57 14.61 3.29
CA ASP A 48 -2.97 14.25 1.92
C ASP A 48 -2.76 12.75 1.65
N ALA A 49 -1.64 12.20 2.11
CA ALA A 49 -1.33 10.77 1.97
C ALA A 49 -2.35 9.89 2.70
N ARG A 50 -2.80 10.29 3.89
CA ARG A 50 -3.86 9.58 4.63
C ARG A 50 -5.18 9.57 3.86
N SER A 51 -5.55 10.72 3.29
CA SER A 51 -6.75 10.83 2.46
C SER A 51 -6.65 9.98 1.18
N ALA A 52 -5.47 9.96 0.55
CA ALA A 52 -5.20 9.15 -0.63
C ALA A 52 -5.26 7.64 -0.33
N ILE A 53 -4.71 7.19 0.81
CA ILE A 53 -4.85 5.79 1.25
C ILE A 53 -6.32 5.44 1.47
N ALA A 54 -7.08 6.28 2.17
CA ALA A 54 -8.49 6.00 2.43
C ALA A 54 -9.29 5.83 1.13
N ALA A 55 -9.03 6.67 0.12
CA ALA A 55 -9.61 6.51 -1.21
C ALA A 55 -9.13 5.22 -1.91
N ALA A 56 -7.84 4.91 -1.86
CA ALA A 56 -7.26 3.73 -2.51
C ALA A 56 -7.74 2.40 -1.91
N LEU A 57 -8.02 2.35 -0.59
CA LEU A 57 -8.56 1.17 0.08
C LEU A 57 -10.00 0.85 -0.33
N GLY A 58 -10.73 1.81 -0.91
CA GLY A 58 -12.05 1.57 -1.50
C GLY A 58 -12.01 1.00 -2.93
N GLY A 59 -10.82 0.86 -3.53
CA GLY A 59 -10.62 0.35 -4.88
C GLY A 59 -10.17 -1.12 -4.92
N GLU A 60 -9.91 -1.61 -6.14
CA GLU A 60 -9.37 -2.95 -6.36
C GLU A 60 -7.84 -2.98 -6.19
N TRP A 61 -7.34 -4.12 -5.69
CA TRP A 61 -5.92 -4.38 -5.50
C TRP A 61 -5.55 -5.72 -6.14
N ALA A 62 -4.48 -5.72 -6.93
CA ALA A 62 -3.97 -6.91 -7.58
C ALA A 62 -3.51 -7.94 -6.54
N ALA A 63 -4.01 -9.17 -6.67
CA ALA A 63 -3.61 -10.31 -5.87
C ALA A 63 -3.06 -11.42 -6.77
N PRO A 64 -2.13 -12.26 -6.29
CA PRO A 64 -1.76 -13.49 -6.97
C PRO A 64 -2.98 -14.39 -7.20
N ALA A 65 -2.99 -15.12 -8.32
CA ALA A 65 -4.01 -16.14 -8.62
C ALA A 65 -3.95 -17.34 -7.66
#